data_AF-A0A1H9MFE5-F1
#
_entry.id   AF-A0A1H9MFE5-F1
#
_cell.length_a   1.000
_cell.length_b   1.000
_cell.length_c   1.000
_cell.angle_alpha   90.00
_cell.angle_beta   90.00
_cell.angle_gamma   90.00
#
_symmetry.space_group_name_H-M   'P 1'
#
loop_
_entity.id
_entity.type
_entity.pdbx_description
1 polymer ?
#
loop_
_entity_poly.entity_id
_entity_poly.type
_entity_poly.pdbx_seq_one_letter_code
_entity_poly.pdbx_strand_id
1 'polypeptide(L)'
;MDEKRNDVEVETEAEKTIPDISPVDACIDYGRDILAIQIGLVKDKNYDFAPEFRDMTTQLYLIGIMWKYAEGLEHAEDPRETAFSAMETMLIRDGIKPKDIGKRIEFLRKMSRLEDGSNALAVAIGYDSRAGDHSLVEVFEHYVDEIQVSGAFWRLYDRVKKTMLYGGLFIAFVVIWFITLFMPGNSTIAILAAGLMSAALFVIPVFLVGLLIYYLKIKKAKQST
;
A
#
# COMPACT_ATOMS: atom_id res chain seq x y z
N MET A 1 39.73 62.55 -30.36
CA MET A 1 39.27 61.30 -30.99
C MET A 1 39.33 60.24 -29.93
N ASP A 2 38.20 60.10 -29.25
CA ASP A 2 37.87 59.02 -28.34
C ASP A 2 37.85 57.69 -29.09
N GLU A 3 38.47 56.65 -28.51
CA GLU A 3 37.89 55.31 -28.56
C GLU A 3 38.44 54.49 -27.37
N LYS A 4 37.65 54.47 -26.29
CA LYS A 4 37.81 53.53 -25.17
C LYS A 4 37.42 52.14 -25.66
N ARG A 5 38.38 51.22 -25.69
CA ARG A 5 38.13 49.79 -25.89
C ARG A 5 37.63 49.22 -24.56
N ASN A 6 36.32 49.00 -24.46
CA ASN A 6 35.70 48.34 -23.31
C ASN A 6 36.09 46.87 -23.31
N ASP A 7 36.76 46.45 -22.24
CA ASP A 7 36.86 45.07 -21.80
C ASP A 7 35.46 44.59 -21.41
N VAL A 8 34.95 43.60 -22.14
CA VAL A 8 33.78 42.83 -21.70
C VAL A 8 34.34 41.58 -21.04
N GLU A 9 34.45 41.63 -19.71
CA GLU A 9 34.51 40.44 -18.88
C GLU A 9 33.25 39.61 -19.17
N VAL A 10 33.43 38.53 -19.93
CA VAL A 10 32.44 37.46 -19.99
C VAL A 10 32.57 36.72 -18.67
N GLU A 11 31.75 37.12 -17.70
CA GLU A 11 31.42 36.29 -16.54
C GLU A 11 30.98 34.93 -17.08
N THR A 12 31.90 33.98 -17.02
CA THR A 12 31.62 32.59 -17.33
C THR A 12 30.76 32.11 -16.18
N GLU A 13 29.45 32.09 -16.41
CA GLU A 13 28.47 31.51 -15.50
C GLU A 13 29.01 30.17 -15.00
N ALA A 14 29.11 30.09 -13.67
CA ALA A 14 29.59 28.93 -12.96
C ALA A 14 28.90 27.68 -13.52
N GLU A 15 29.71 26.83 -14.15
CA GLU A 15 29.41 25.44 -14.43
C GLU A 15 28.95 24.82 -13.10
N LYS A 16 27.63 24.81 -12.89
CA LYS A 16 27.01 24.01 -11.84
C LYS A 16 27.39 22.59 -12.16
N THR A 17 28.43 22.12 -11.47
CA THR A 17 28.79 20.72 -11.39
C THR A 17 27.51 20.00 -10.96
N ILE A 18 26.81 19.39 -11.91
CA ILE A 18 25.70 18.50 -11.63
C ILE A 18 26.37 17.40 -10.81
N PRO A 19 26.07 17.27 -9.50
CA PRO A 19 26.62 16.16 -8.76
C PRO A 19 26.25 14.89 -9.53
N ASP A 20 27.21 13.99 -9.69
CA ASP A 20 27.10 12.69 -10.35
C ASP A 20 26.16 11.79 -9.52
N ILE A 21 24.90 12.22 -9.43
CA ILE A 21 23.83 11.57 -8.70
C ILE A 21 23.32 10.51 -9.65
N SER A 22 23.46 9.25 -9.23
CA SER A 22 22.88 8.10 -9.92
C SER A 22 21.43 8.41 -10.32
N PRO A 23 20.97 8.05 -11.53
CA PRO A 23 19.61 8.34 -11.97
C PRO A 23 18.55 7.82 -10.99
N VAL A 24 18.87 6.74 -10.27
CA VAL A 24 18.08 6.17 -9.18
C VAL A 24 17.94 7.16 -8.01
N ASP A 25 19.03 7.78 -7.59
CA ASP A 25 19.04 8.75 -6.48
C ASP A 25 18.32 10.04 -6.86
N ALA A 26 18.51 10.52 -8.09
CA ALA A 26 17.80 11.68 -8.60
C ALA A 26 16.28 11.46 -8.62
N CYS A 27 15.84 10.25 -9.00
CA CYS A 27 14.42 9.86 -8.92
C CYS A 27 13.90 9.84 -7.48
N ILE A 28 14.68 9.32 -6.53
CA ILE A 28 14.29 9.26 -5.12
C ILE A 28 14.08 10.66 -4.56
N ASP A 29 15.02 11.57 -4.81
CA ASP A 29 14.96 12.93 -4.29
C ASP A 29 13.74 13.67 -4.87
N TYR A 30 13.56 13.60 -6.19
CA TYR A 30 12.39 14.19 -6.85
C TYR A 30 11.05 13.61 -6.33
N GLY A 31 10.97 12.29 -6.19
CA GLY A 31 9.79 11.62 -5.66
C GLY A 31 9.47 12.03 -4.22
N ARG A 32 10.50 12.17 -3.37
CA ARG A 32 10.34 12.59 -1.97
C ARG A 32 9.89 14.04 -1.85
N ASP A 33 10.40 14.93 -2.70
CA ASP A 33 10.00 16.34 -2.72
C ASP A 33 8.51 16.49 -3.07
N ILE A 34 8.04 15.79 -4.11
CA ILE A 34 6.62 15.79 -4.46
C ILE A 34 5.79 15.15 -3.36
N LEU A 35 6.22 14.03 -2.80
CA LEU A 35 5.49 13.35 -1.72
C LEU A 35 5.33 14.25 -0.50
N ALA A 36 6.36 15.01 -0.12
CA ALA A 36 6.32 15.90 1.03
C ALA A 36 5.26 17.00 0.88
N ILE A 37 5.05 17.50 -0.33
CA ILE A 37 3.99 18.47 -0.64
C ILE A 37 2.62 17.78 -0.60
N GLN A 38 2.48 16.66 -1.32
CA GLN A 38 1.21 15.94 -1.45
C GLN A 38 0.69 15.39 -0.12
N ILE A 39 1.58 14.91 0.76
CA ILE A 39 1.17 14.34 2.04
C ILE A 39 0.59 15.39 2.98
N GLY A 40 0.98 16.67 2.83
CA GLY A 40 0.33 17.79 3.53
C GLY A 40 -1.13 17.92 3.09
N LEU A 41 -1.36 17.98 1.79
CA LEU A 41 -2.69 18.13 1.20
C LEU A 41 -3.62 16.95 1.54
N VAL A 42 -3.09 15.73 1.56
CA VAL A 42 -3.85 14.52 1.93
C VAL A 42 -4.21 14.51 3.42
N LYS A 43 -3.32 14.99 4.30
CA LYS A 43 -3.59 15.06 5.74
C LYS A 43 -4.76 15.97 6.07
N ASP A 44 -4.90 17.08 5.35
CA ASP A 44 -6.00 18.04 5.55
C ASP A 44 -7.38 17.44 5.29
N LYS A 45 -7.46 16.39 4.47
CA LYS A 45 -8.71 15.71 4.10
C LYS A 45 -9.14 14.62 5.09
N ASN A 46 -8.25 14.18 5.98
CA ASN A 46 -8.52 13.19 7.03
C ASN A 46 -9.22 11.88 6.56
N TYR A 47 -8.73 11.28 5.47
CA TYR A 47 -9.28 10.03 4.96
C TYR A 47 -9.14 8.85 5.94
N ASP A 48 -10.22 8.12 6.21
CA ASP A 48 -10.22 6.88 6.99
C ASP A 48 -10.03 5.67 6.05
N PHE A 49 -8.80 5.43 5.60
CA PHE A 49 -8.41 4.26 4.83
C PHE A 49 -7.62 3.23 5.66
N ALA A 50 -7.64 1.98 5.22
CA ALA A 50 -6.77 0.94 5.74
C ALA A 50 -5.29 1.36 5.59
N PRO A 51 -4.43 1.21 6.63
CA PRO A 51 -3.04 1.61 6.55
C PRO A 51 -2.28 0.96 5.38
N GLU A 52 -2.49 -0.34 5.18
CA GLU A 52 -1.86 -1.10 4.09
C GLU A 52 -2.26 -0.59 2.70
N PHE A 53 -3.52 -0.21 2.53
CA PHE A 53 -4.01 0.37 1.29
C PHE A 53 -3.38 1.74 1.04
N ARG A 54 -3.37 2.60 2.05
CA ARG A 54 -2.76 3.94 1.96
C ARG A 54 -1.28 3.85 1.56
N ASP A 55 -0.52 2.97 2.20
CA ASP A 55 0.91 2.79 1.91
C ASP A 55 1.14 2.27 0.49
N MET A 56 0.38 1.26 0.07
CA MET A 56 0.48 0.69 -1.28
C MET A 56 0.13 1.73 -2.36
N THR A 57 -0.98 2.43 -2.20
CA THR A 57 -1.45 3.44 -3.16
C THR A 57 -0.44 4.58 -3.28
N THR A 58 0.12 5.03 -2.16
CA THR A 58 1.18 6.05 -2.14
C THR A 58 2.45 5.55 -2.85
N GLN A 59 2.85 4.29 -2.65
CA GLN A 59 4.00 3.70 -3.36
C GLN A 59 3.77 3.58 -4.87
N LEU A 60 2.59 3.14 -5.29
CA LEU A 60 2.24 3.08 -6.72
C LEU A 60 2.23 4.47 -7.36
N TYR A 61 1.71 5.47 -6.65
CA TYR A 61 1.76 6.87 -7.07
C TYR A 61 3.19 7.38 -7.24
N LEU A 62 4.08 7.10 -6.28
CA LEU A 62 5.49 7.46 -6.36
C LEU A 62 6.22 6.77 -7.51
N ILE A 63 5.88 5.52 -7.83
CA ILE A 63 6.44 4.84 -9.01
C ILE A 63 6.07 5.60 -10.29
N GLY A 64 4.83 6.10 -10.40
CA GLY A 64 4.41 6.95 -11.53
C GLY A 64 5.25 8.22 -11.65
N ILE A 65 5.42 8.95 -10.55
CA ILE A 65 6.25 10.17 -10.49
C ILE A 65 7.68 9.89 -10.94
N MET A 66 8.30 8.88 -10.33
CA MET A 66 9.70 8.54 -10.58
C MET A 66 9.89 8.05 -12.02
N TRP A 67 8.91 7.34 -12.57
CA TRP A 67 8.94 6.93 -13.97
C TRP A 67 8.92 8.14 -14.90
N LYS A 68 8.00 9.10 -14.69
CA LYS A 68 7.95 10.30 -15.53
C LYS A 68 9.25 11.10 -15.46
N TYR A 69 9.83 11.23 -14.27
CA TYR A 69 11.10 11.92 -14.09
C TYR A 69 12.26 11.18 -14.76
N ALA A 70 12.31 9.85 -14.65
CA ALA A 70 13.35 9.02 -15.26
C ALA A 70 13.37 9.12 -16.80
N GLU A 71 12.23 9.37 -17.46
CA GLU A 71 12.19 9.59 -18.91
C GLU A 71 12.98 10.83 -19.35
N GLY A 72 13.17 11.80 -18.45
CA GLY A 72 13.97 13.00 -18.69
C GLY A 72 15.46 12.83 -18.41
N LEU A 73 15.90 11.68 -17.92
CA LEU A 73 17.30 11.43 -17.57
C LEU A 73 18.03 10.76 -18.73
N GLU A 74 19.19 11.31 -19.13
CA GLU A 74 19.97 10.83 -20.29
C GLU A 74 20.54 9.40 -20.13
N HIS A 75 20.50 8.81 -18.93
CA HIS A 75 21.13 7.52 -18.61
C HIS A 75 20.13 6.45 -18.12
N ALA A 76 18.83 6.69 -18.26
CA ALA A 76 17.81 5.69 -17.94
C ALA A 76 17.48 4.84 -19.18
N GLU A 77 18.11 3.67 -19.33
CA GLU A 77 17.83 2.73 -20.44
C GLU A 77 16.37 2.24 -20.43
N ASP A 78 15.85 1.91 -19.24
CA ASP A 78 14.44 1.65 -18.98
C ASP A 78 13.96 2.57 -17.84
N PRO A 79 13.30 3.70 -18.15
CA PRO A 79 12.80 4.64 -17.14
C PRO A 79 11.85 4.02 -16.13
N ARG A 80 11.08 3.00 -16.53
CA ARG A 80 10.12 2.33 -15.67
C ARG A 80 10.82 1.38 -14.69
N GLU A 81 11.81 0.64 -15.16
CA GLU A 81 12.64 -0.19 -14.28
C GLU A 81 13.53 0.65 -13.35
N THR A 82 13.98 1.82 -13.83
CA THR A 82 14.68 2.81 -13.01
C THR A 82 13.79 3.30 -11.87
N ALA A 83 12.50 3.54 -12.11
CA ALA A 83 11.54 3.91 -11.07
C ALA A 83 11.30 2.80 -10.04
N PHE A 84 11.26 1.53 -10.47
CA PHE A 84 11.17 0.40 -9.53
C PHE A 84 12.46 0.23 -8.72
N SER A 85 13.63 0.46 -9.32
CA SER A 85 14.93 0.41 -8.65
C SER A 85 15.10 1.55 -7.63
N ALA A 86 14.59 2.74 -7.97
CA ALA A 86 14.48 3.89 -7.07
C ALA A 86 13.55 3.59 -5.90
N MET A 87 12.37 3.00 -6.16
CA MET A 87 11.46 2.55 -5.10
C MET A 87 12.13 1.51 -4.19
N GLU A 88 12.82 0.52 -4.75
CA GLU A 88 13.55 -0.50 -3.99
C GLU A 88 14.59 0.14 -3.05
N THR A 89 15.43 1.00 -3.61
CA THR A 89 16.48 1.71 -2.87
C THR A 89 15.88 2.63 -1.79
N MET A 90 14.76 3.29 -2.06
CA MET A 90 14.05 4.10 -1.08
C MET A 90 13.53 3.24 0.08
N LEU A 91 12.91 2.08 -0.20
CA LEU A 91 12.43 1.16 0.83
C LEU A 91 13.57 0.60 1.70
N ILE A 92 14.75 0.36 1.11
CA ILE A 92 15.96 -0.02 1.86
C ILE A 92 16.37 1.11 2.81
N ARG A 93 16.43 2.36 2.30
CA ARG A 93 16.80 3.56 3.09
C ARG A 93 15.81 3.83 4.23
N ASP A 94 14.54 3.48 4.04
CA ASP A 94 13.48 3.63 5.04
C ASP A 94 13.51 2.51 6.12
N GLY A 95 14.46 1.57 6.04
CA GLY A 95 14.71 0.56 7.06
C GLY A 95 13.89 -0.73 6.91
N ILE A 96 13.28 -0.97 5.76
CA ILE A 96 12.60 -2.23 5.48
C ILE A 96 13.65 -3.35 5.35
N LYS A 97 13.33 -4.54 5.88
CA LYS A 97 14.27 -5.68 5.84
C LYS A 97 14.48 -6.13 4.39
N PRO A 98 15.73 -6.31 3.91
CA PRO A 98 16.01 -6.68 2.53
C PRO A 98 15.24 -7.91 2.02
N LYS A 99 15.03 -8.91 2.89
CA LYS A 99 14.26 -10.13 2.59
C LYS A 99 12.78 -9.89 2.23
N ASP A 100 12.21 -8.78 2.69
CA ASP A 100 10.80 -8.43 2.49
C ASP A 100 10.63 -7.47 1.31
N ILE A 101 11.73 -6.81 0.88
CA ILE A 101 11.72 -5.81 -0.20
C ILE A 101 11.49 -6.45 -1.56
N GLY A 102 12.21 -7.52 -1.90
CA GLY A 102 12.03 -8.18 -3.20
C GLY A 102 10.57 -8.61 -3.43
N LYS A 103 9.92 -9.19 -2.41
CA LYS A 103 8.49 -9.55 -2.46
C LYS A 103 7.59 -8.33 -2.57
N ARG A 104 7.94 -7.23 -1.89
CA ARG A 104 7.18 -5.98 -1.95
C ARG A 104 7.27 -5.34 -3.34
N ILE A 105 8.45 -5.31 -3.95
CA ILE A 105 8.66 -4.78 -5.30
C ILE A 105 7.96 -5.65 -6.34
N GLU A 106 8.06 -6.98 -6.23
CA GLU A 106 7.32 -7.90 -7.12
C GLU A 106 5.80 -7.67 -7.02
N PHE A 107 5.30 -7.52 -5.79
CA PHE A 107 3.90 -7.20 -5.55
C PHE A 107 3.51 -5.84 -6.16
N LEU A 108 4.30 -4.79 -5.94
CA LEU A 108 4.07 -3.47 -6.54
C LEU A 108 4.11 -3.52 -8.07
N ARG A 109 5.02 -4.30 -8.65
CA ARG A 109 5.12 -4.49 -10.09
C ARG A 109 3.85 -5.15 -10.64
N LYS A 110 3.34 -6.17 -9.97
CA LYS A 110 2.06 -6.80 -10.31
C LYS A 110 0.88 -5.83 -10.18
N MET A 111 0.83 -5.05 -9.10
CA MET A 111 -0.24 -4.08 -8.85
C MET A 111 -0.12 -2.80 -9.69
N SER A 112 1.03 -2.56 -10.34
CA SER A 112 1.24 -1.40 -11.21
C SER A 112 0.47 -1.47 -12.53
N ARG A 113 0.03 -2.68 -12.92
CA ARG A 113 -0.73 -2.93 -14.15
C ARG A 113 -2.02 -3.68 -13.83
N LEU A 114 -3.08 -3.34 -14.56
CA LEU A 114 -4.33 -4.09 -14.58
C LEU A 114 -4.21 -5.31 -15.51
N GLU A 115 -5.21 -6.21 -15.44
CA GLU A 115 -5.22 -7.45 -16.23
C GLU A 115 -5.26 -7.20 -17.76
N ASP A 116 -5.78 -6.04 -18.17
CA ASP A 116 -5.80 -5.58 -19.56
C ASP A 116 -4.47 -4.94 -20.01
N GLY A 117 -3.47 -4.88 -19.13
CA GLY A 117 -2.16 -4.28 -19.40
C GLY A 117 -2.10 -2.76 -19.22
N SER A 118 -3.22 -2.11 -18.89
CA SER A 118 -3.24 -0.67 -18.57
C SER A 118 -2.58 -0.40 -17.21
N ASN A 119 -2.12 0.83 -16.99
CA ASN A 119 -1.52 1.20 -15.71
C ASN A 119 -2.60 1.31 -14.63
N ALA A 120 -2.25 0.93 -13.40
CA ALA A 120 -3.11 1.19 -12.26
C ALA A 120 -3.32 2.70 -12.07
N LEU A 121 -4.50 3.10 -11.60
CA LEU A 121 -4.90 4.51 -11.46
C LEU A 121 -3.84 5.35 -10.75
N ALA A 122 -3.33 4.87 -9.62
CA ALA A 122 -2.30 5.58 -8.84
C ALA A 122 -1.01 5.81 -9.65
N VAL A 123 -0.58 4.82 -10.45
CA VAL A 123 0.62 4.93 -11.31
C VAL A 123 0.35 5.92 -12.45
N ALA A 124 -0.82 5.85 -13.07
CA ALA A 124 -1.19 6.75 -14.17
C ALA A 124 -1.27 8.21 -13.70
N ILE A 125 -1.98 8.47 -12.60
CA ILE A 125 -2.09 9.82 -12.02
C ILE A 125 -0.72 10.31 -11.52
N GLY A 126 0.09 9.43 -10.92
CA GLY A 126 1.46 9.75 -10.53
C GLY A 126 2.35 10.14 -11.71
N TYR A 127 2.20 9.46 -12.85
CA TYR A 127 2.94 9.75 -14.08
C TYR A 127 2.62 11.15 -14.65
N ASP A 128 1.35 11.55 -14.59
CA ASP A 128 0.91 12.87 -15.06
C ASP A 128 1.06 13.98 -14.01
N SER A 129 1.51 13.64 -12.79
CA SER A 129 1.59 14.57 -11.68
C SER A 129 2.70 15.62 -11.82
N ARG A 130 2.49 16.76 -11.16
CA ARG A 130 3.39 17.90 -11.12
C ARG A 130 3.58 18.38 -9.69
N ALA A 131 4.69 19.07 -9.44
CA ALA A 131 4.94 19.72 -8.15
C ALA A 131 3.80 20.70 -7.82
N GLY A 132 3.15 20.50 -6.65
CA GLY A 132 2.09 21.38 -6.14
C GLY A 132 0.68 21.13 -6.68
N ASP A 133 0.45 20.06 -7.45
CA ASP A 133 -0.91 19.68 -7.84
C ASP A 133 -1.68 18.98 -6.71
N HIS A 134 -2.92 18.53 -6.95
CA HIS A 134 -3.72 17.75 -6.00
C HIS A 134 -3.85 16.28 -6.43
N SER A 135 -2.89 15.77 -7.20
CA SER A 135 -3.01 14.47 -7.88
C SER A 135 -3.09 13.29 -6.90
N LEU A 136 -2.34 13.30 -5.80
CA LEU A 136 -2.47 12.25 -4.77
C LEU A 136 -3.82 12.32 -4.05
N VAL A 137 -4.36 13.53 -3.86
CA VAL A 137 -5.71 13.73 -3.30
C VAL A 137 -6.75 13.16 -4.26
N GLU A 138 -6.63 13.41 -5.56
CA GLU A 138 -7.51 12.87 -6.60
C GLU A 138 -7.50 11.33 -6.62
N VAL A 139 -6.32 10.70 -6.52
CA VAL A 139 -6.20 9.24 -6.39
C VAL A 139 -7.03 8.76 -5.20
N PHE A 140 -6.89 9.39 -4.03
CA PHE A 140 -7.61 8.98 -2.84
C PHE A 140 -9.11 9.26 -2.91
N GLU A 141 -9.53 10.39 -3.50
CA GLU A 141 -10.95 10.72 -3.69
C GLU A 141 -11.67 9.66 -4.52
N HIS A 142 -11.00 9.06 -5.50
CA HIS A 142 -11.56 7.95 -6.28
C HIS A 142 -11.92 6.71 -5.42
N TYR A 143 -11.27 6.53 -4.28
CA TYR A 143 -11.46 5.39 -3.39
C TYR A 143 -12.27 5.68 -2.12
N VAL A 144 -12.70 6.93 -1.89
CA VAL A 144 -13.43 7.32 -0.66
C VAL A 144 -14.71 6.52 -0.46
N ASP A 145 -15.46 6.28 -1.54
CA ASP A 145 -16.71 5.52 -1.51
C ASP A 145 -16.49 4.00 -1.49
N GLU A 146 -15.23 3.55 -1.50
CA GLU A 146 -14.90 2.13 -1.47
C GLU A 146 -14.82 1.56 -0.05
N ILE A 147 -15.90 0.87 0.34
CA ILE A 147 -16.02 0.18 1.63
C ILE A 147 -14.85 -0.80 1.89
N GLN A 148 -14.29 -1.43 0.85
CA GLN A 148 -13.20 -2.41 0.99
C GLN A 148 -11.87 -1.79 1.44
N VAL A 149 -11.63 -0.53 1.06
CA VAL A 149 -10.41 0.20 1.41
C VAL A 149 -10.60 1.04 2.67
N SER A 150 -11.85 1.18 3.14
CA SER A 150 -12.18 1.95 4.34
C SER A 150 -11.50 1.39 5.59
N GLY A 151 -10.97 2.30 6.40
CA GLY A 151 -10.39 2.00 7.71
C GLY A 151 -11.41 1.43 8.69
N ALA A 152 -12.70 1.73 8.55
CA ALA A 152 -13.76 1.12 9.33
C ALA A 152 -13.89 -0.39 9.07
N PHE A 153 -13.85 -0.79 7.80
CA PHE A 153 -13.85 -2.20 7.41
C PHE A 153 -12.56 -2.90 7.88
N TRP A 154 -11.41 -2.25 7.74
CA TRP A 154 -10.13 -2.77 8.22
C TRP A 154 -10.12 -3.00 9.73
N ARG A 155 -10.62 -2.03 10.53
CA ARG A 155 -10.75 -2.17 11.99
C ARG A 155 -11.70 -3.31 12.37
N LEU A 156 -12.79 -3.50 11.62
CA LEU A 156 -13.69 -4.63 11.82
C LEU A 156 -12.98 -5.95 11.50
N TYR A 157 -12.29 -6.03 10.37
CA TYR A 157 -11.54 -7.21 9.95
C TYR A 157 -10.43 -7.59 10.95
N ASP A 158 -9.61 -6.62 11.39
CA ASP A 158 -8.55 -6.86 12.37
C ASP A 158 -9.12 -7.31 13.72
N ARG A 159 -10.23 -6.70 14.16
CA ARG A 159 -10.94 -7.13 15.37
C ARG A 159 -11.47 -8.56 15.22
N VAL A 160 -12.10 -8.89 14.09
CA VAL A 160 -12.60 -10.24 13.80
C VAL A 160 -11.48 -11.26 13.77
N LYS A 161 -10.34 -10.94 13.14
CA LYS A 161 -9.15 -11.80 13.10
C LYS A 161 -8.64 -12.11 14.50
N LYS A 162 -8.53 -11.08 15.35
CA LYS A 162 -8.14 -11.25 16.76
C LYS A 162 -9.17 -12.09 17.53
N THR A 163 -10.47 -11.80 17.39
CA THR A 163 -11.52 -12.56 18.08
C THR A 163 -11.64 -13.99 17.57
N MET A 164 -11.31 -14.27 16.31
CA MET A 164 -11.27 -15.64 15.79
C MET A 164 -10.14 -16.44 16.44
N LEU A 165 -8.94 -15.85 16.53
CA LEU A 165 -7.78 -16.51 17.16
C LEU A 165 -7.99 -16.74 18.67
N TYR A 166 -8.42 -15.70 19.39
CA TYR A 166 -8.64 -15.78 20.85
C TYR A 166 -9.96 -16.50 21.21
N GLY A 167 -11.00 -16.35 20.39
CA GLY A 167 -12.29 -17.01 20.60
C GLY A 167 -12.20 -18.51 20.45
N GLY A 168 -11.44 -19.01 19.46
CA GLY A 168 -11.19 -20.44 19.31
C GLY A 168 -10.46 -21.03 20.52
N LEU A 169 -9.44 -20.32 21.02
CA LEU A 169 -8.69 -20.74 22.21
C LEU A 169 -9.55 -20.70 23.49
N PHE A 170 -10.37 -19.66 23.65
CA PHE A 170 -11.27 -19.51 24.79
C PHE A 170 -12.34 -20.61 24.83
N ILE A 171 -12.96 -20.91 23.68
CA ILE A 171 -13.96 -21.97 23.58
C ILE A 171 -13.33 -23.34 23.89
N ALA A 172 -12.14 -23.62 23.36
CA ALA A 172 -11.41 -24.85 23.69
C ALA A 172 -11.13 -24.96 25.19
N PHE A 173 -10.70 -23.87 25.82
CA PHE A 173 -10.47 -23.82 27.27
C PHE A 173 -11.76 -24.06 28.07
N VAL A 174 -12.87 -23.39 27.73
CA VAL A 174 -14.17 -23.56 28.41
C VAL A 174 -14.66 -24.99 28.30
N VAL A 175 -14.50 -25.64 27.14
CA VAL A 175 -14.94 -27.02 26.92
C VAL A 175 -14.10 -28.01 27.71
N ILE A 176 -12.78 -27.87 27.69
CA ILE A 176 -11.87 -28.71 28.49
C ILE A 176 -12.18 -28.55 29.97
N TRP A 177 -12.35 -27.31 30.43
CA TRP A 177 -12.67 -26.99 31.82
C TRP A 177 -14.05 -27.52 32.24
N PHE A 178 -15.06 -27.38 31.38
CA PHE A 178 -16.41 -27.89 31.64
C PHE A 178 -16.45 -29.42 31.74
N ILE A 179 -15.76 -30.11 30.83
CA ILE A 179 -15.66 -31.59 30.85
C ILE A 179 -14.93 -32.07 32.11
N THR A 180 -13.83 -31.40 32.49
CA THR A 180 -13.05 -31.76 33.69
C THR A 180 -13.80 -31.52 35.00
N LEU A 181 -14.60 -30.45 35.10
CA LEU A 181 -15.28 -30.09 36.35
C LEU A 181 -16.64 -30.80 36.53
N PHE A 182 -17.44 -30.91 35.47
CA PHE A 182 -18.81 -31.43 35.56
C PHE A 182 -18.99 -32.89 35.14
N MET A 183 -18.02 -33.48 34.44
CA MET A 183 -18.10 -34.88 33.99
C MET A 183 -16.84 -35.71 34.31
N PRO A 184 -16.35 -35.73 35.57
CA PRO A 184 -15.28 -36.64 35.94
C PRO A 184 -15.79 -38.10 35.86
N GLY A 185 -15.29 -38.87 34.89
CA GLY A 185 -15.58 -40.30 34.73
C GLY A 185 -16.65 -40.68 33.68
N ASN A 186 -17.03 -39.77 32.77
CA ASN A 186 -18.05 -40.06 31.77
C ASN A 186 -17.48 -40.80 30.52
N SER A 187 -18.37 -41.52 29.83
CA SER A 187 -18.04 -42.33 28.64
C SER A 187 -17.49 -41.51 27.47
N THR A 188 -16.53 -42.07 26.72
CA THR A 188 -15.79 -41.42 25.63
C THR A 188 -16.69 -40.73 24.59
N ILE A 189 -17.91 -41.24 24.42
CA ILE A 189 -18.93 -40.73 23.48
C ILE A 189 -19.46 -39.35 23.91
N ALA A 190 -19.63 -39.09 25.21
CA ALA A 190 -20.11 -37.80 25.72
C ALA A 190 -19.07 -36.69 25.53
N ILE A 191 -17.79 -37.03 25.72
CA ILE A 191 -16.65 -36.13 25.48
C ILE A 191 -16.56 -35.78 23.98
N LEU A 192 -16.75 -36.78 23.11
CA LEU A 192 -16.74 -36.59 21.66
C LEU A 192 -17.90 -35.69 21.18
N ALA A 193 -19.11 -35.92 21.70
CA ALA A 193 -20.30 -35.12 21.36
C ALA A 193 -20.17 -33.65 21.81
N ALA A 194 -19.66 -33.42 23.02
CA ALA A 194 -19.41 -32.06 23.53
C ALA A 194 -18.34 -31.32 22.71
N GLY A 195 -17.27 -32.02 22.32
CA GLY A 195 -16.26 -31.48 21.41
C GLY A 195 -16.84 -31.09 20.05
N LEU A 196 -17.72 -31.94 19.50
CA LEU A 196 -18.37 -31.70 18.20
C LEU A 196 -19.33 -30.50 18.23
N MET A 197 -20.15 -30.38 19.28
CA MET A 197 -21.05 -29.23 19.46
C MET A 197 -20.29 -27.93 19.62
N SER A 198 -19.18 -27.94 20.38
CA SER A 198 -18.30 -26.79 20.51
C SER A 198 -17.69 -26.37 19.17
N ALA A 199 -17.17 -27.35 18.41
CA ALA A 199 -16.62 -27.08 17.09
C ALA A 199 -17.67 -26.46 16.17
N ALA A 200 -18.90 -26.96 16.17
CA ALA A 200 -20.00 -26.39 15.38
C ALA A 200 -20.35 -24.96 15.82
N LEU A 201 -20.43 -24.69 17.13
CA LEU A 201 -20.69 -23.35 17.67
C LEU A 201 -19.62 -22.32 17.31
N PHE A 202 -18.38 -22.75 17.09
CA PHE A 202 -17.30 -21.87 16.64
C PHE A 202 -17.25 -21.73 15.12
N VAL A 203 -17.43 -22.83 14.38
CA VAL A 203 -17.32 -22.85 12.92
C VAL A 203 -18.49 -22.10 12.26
N ILE A 204 -19.72 -22.24 12.76
CA ILE A 204 -20.90 -21.62 12.14
C ILE A 204 -20.81 -20.07 12.13
N PRO A 205 -20.51 -19.38 13.24
CA PRO A 205 -20.34 -17.92 13.23
C PRO A 205 -19.19 -17.45 12.34
N VAL A 206 -18.05 -18.15 12.36
CA VAL A 206 -16.89 -17.83 11.52
C VAL A 206 -17.25 -17.98 10.03
N PHE A 207 -17.97 -19.06 9.69
CA PHE A 207 -18.43 -19.31 8.33
C PHE A 207 -19.43 -18.26 7.86
N LEU A 208 -20.39 -17.85 8.72
CA LEU A 208 -21.34 -16.78 8.42
C LEU A 208 -20.66 -15.44 8.17
N VAL A 209 -19.63 -15.09 8.95
CA VAL A 209 -18.85 -13.86 8.73
C VAL A 209 -18.08 -13.94 7.40
N GLY A 210 -17.47 -15.08 7.09
CA GLY A 210 -16.82 -15.30 5.79
C GLY A 210 -17.81 -15.17 4.62
N LEU A 211 -19.01 -15.73 4.76
CA LEU A 211 -20.08 -15.65 3.77
C LEU A 211 -20.60 -14.22 3.60
N LEU A 212 -20.70 -13.45 4.69
CA LEU A 212 -21.08 -12.03 4.65
C LEU A 212 -20.06 -11.21 3.85
N ILE A 213 -18.76 -11.41 4.11
CA ILE A 213 -17.68 -10.74 3.35
C ILE A 213 -17.76 -11.12 1.87
N TYR A 214 -17.95 -12.40 1.56
CA TYR A 214 -18.11 -12.89 0.19
C TYR A 214 -19.33 -12.29 -0.52
N TYR A 215 -20.47 -12.21 0.17
CA TYR A 215 -21.70 -11.63 -0.37
C TYR A 215 -21.53 -10.13 -0.67
N LEU A 216 -20.88 -9.38 0.23
CA LEU A 216 -20.55 -7.98 0.00
C LEU A 216 -19.62 -7.80 -1.22
N LYS A 217 -18.72 -8.74 -1.46
CA LYS A 217 -17.82 -8.73 -2.63
C LYS A 217 -18.57 -8.96 -3.95
N ILE A 218 -19.50 -9.92 -4.00
CA ILE A 218 -20.29 -10.23 -5.21
C ILE A 218 -21.28 -9.13 -5.57
N LYS A 219 -21.94 -8.54 -4.58
CA LYS A 219 -22.96 -7.52 -4.84
C LYS A 219 -22.39 -6.31 -5.60
N LYS A 220 -21.11 -6.02 -5.41
CA LYS A 220 -20.40 -4.96 -6.14
C LYS A 220 -19.96 -5.36 -7.55
N ALA A 221 -19.55 -6.62 -7.77
CA ALA A 221 -19.25 -7.14 -9.12
C ALA A 221 -20.46 -7.05 -10.07
N LYS A 222 -21.68 -7.08 -9.52
CA LYS A 222 -22.93 -6.85 -10.25
C LYS A 222 -23.29 -5.38 -10.51
N GLN A 223 -22.67 -4.43 -9.80
CA GLN A 223 -22.90 -2.99 -9.99
C GLN A 223 -21.87 -2.34 -10.92
N SER A 224 -20.79 -3.06 -11.25
CA SER A 224 -19.76 -2.64 -12.21
C SER A 224 -19.92 -3.26 -13.60
N THR A 225 -21.09 -3.82 -13.91
CA THR A 225 -21.51 -4.24 -15.26
C THR A 225 -22.77 -3.47 -15.62
#